data_AF-A0A6B9L3M7-F1
#
_entry.id   AF-A0A6B9L3M7-F1
#
_cell.length_a   1.000
_cell.length_b   1.000
_cell.length_c   1.000
_cell.angle_alpha   90.00
_cell.angle_beta   90.00
_cell.angle_gamma   90.00
#
_symmetry.space_group_name_H-M   'P 1'
#
loop_
_entity.id
_entity.type
_entity.pdbx_description
1 polymer ?
#
loop_
_entity_poly.entity_id
_entity_poly.type
_entity_poly.pdbx_seq_one_letter_code
_entity_poly.pdbx_strand_id
1 'polypeptide(L)'
;MKTALLLFFALVFIAFETEACRPGALTVAPDGCNMCTCLSNGKLGRCTHDLICPPRMFKLECEPGKPFKNDCNDCICSEDGLTAKCTRKLCIHKKP
;
A
#
# COMPACT_ATOMS: atom_id res chain seq x y z
N MET A 1 11.57 -32.37 22.73
CA MET A 1 10.31 -31.69 22.35
C MET A 1 10.47 -30.20 22.05
N LYS A 2 11.24 -29.41 22.83
CA LYS A 2 11.41 -27.96 22.57
C LYS A 2 12.08 -27.63 21.22
N THR A 3 13.06 -28.43 20.79
CA THR A 3 13.77 -28.24 19.52
C THR A 3 12.85 -28.39 18.30
N ALA A 4 11.97 -29.39 18.29
CA ALA A 4 11.00 -29.59 17.22
C ALA A 4 10.00 -28.43 17.11
N LEU A 5 9.56 -27.87 18.24
CA LEU A 5 8.66 -26.71 18.27
C LEU A 5 9.31 -25.45 17.71
N LEU A 6 10.58 -25.18 18.07
CA LEU A 6 11.34 -24.05 17.53
C LEU A 6 11.54 -24.16 16.01
N LEU A 7 11.84 -25.37 15.51
CA LEU A 7 11.96 -25.61 14.07
C LEU A 7 10.62 -25.39 13.34
N PHE A 8 9.50 -25.83 13.92
CA PHE A 8 8.17 -25.59 13.34
C PHE A 8 7.86 -24.09 13.26
N PHE A 9 8.09 -23.31 14.32
CA PHE A 9 7.90 -21.85 14.28
C PHE A 9 8.82 -21.19 13.25
N ALA A 10 10.10 -21.57 13.17
CA ALA A 10 11.02 -21.05 12.16
C ALA A 10 10.54 -21.34 10.72
N LEU A 11 9.99 -22.53 10.47
CA LEU A 11 9.41 -22.90 9.17
C LEU A 11 8.13 -22.09 8.84
N VAL A 12 7.30 -21.76 9.84
CA VAL A 12 6.13 -20.89 9.63
C VAL A 12 6.56 -19.45 9.30
N PHE A 13 7.60 -18.92 9.96
CA PHE A 13 8.10 -17.56 9.69
C PHE A 13 8.69 -17.40 8.28
N ILE A 14 9.32 -18.44 7.71
CA ILE A 14 9.83 -18.37 6.33
C ILE A 14 8.75 -18.57 5.26
N ALA A 15 7.56 -19.07 5.62
CA ALA A 15 6.50 -19.42 4.67
C ALA A 15 5.41 -18.34 4.53
N PHE A 16 5.65 -17.11 5.00
CA PHE A 16 4.78 -15.98 4.69
C PHE A 16 5.08 -15.49 3.26
N GLU A 17 4.68 -16.30 2.28
CA GLU A 17 4.71 -15.93 0.87
C GLU A 17 3.74 -14.76 0.70
N THR A 18 4.25 -13.55 0.50
CA THR A 18 3.41 -12.44 0.05
C THR A 18 2.77 -12.87 -1.26
N GLU A 19 1.44 -12.79 -1.39
CA GLU A 19 0.68 -13.04 -2.62
C GLU A 19 1.30 -12.26 -3.80
N ALA A 20 2.26 -12.89 -4.48
CA ALA A 20 3.03 -12.28 -5.55
C ALA A 20 2.30 -12.56 -6.86
N CYS A 21 2.09 -11.50 -7.65
CA CYS A 21 1.52 -11.67 -8.97
C CYS A 21 2.56 -12.21 -9.95
N ARG A 22 2.10 -12.85 -11.04
CA ARG A 22 3.00 -13.32 -12.11
C ARG A 22 3.53 -12.13 -12.92
N PRO A 23 4.86 -11.92 -13.01
CA PRO A 23 5.43 -10.83 -13.79
C PRO A 23 4.88 -10.72 -15.22
N GLY A 24 4.53 -9.49 -15.62
CA GLY A 24 3.95 -9.18 -16.94
C GLY A 24 2.47 -9.54 -17.10
N ALA A 25 1.86 -10.25 -16.15
CA ALA A 25 0.43 -10.54 -16.19
C ALA A 25 -0.42 -9.30 -15.88
N LEU A 26 -1.66 -9.31 -16.38
CA LEU A 26 -2.72 -8.44 -15.92
C LEU A 26 -3.50 -9.17 -14.82
N THR A 27 -3.68 -8.53 -13.66
CA THR A 27 -4.35 -9.14 -12.49
C THR A 27 -5.33 -8.18 -11.85
N VAL A 28 -6.35 -8.69 -11.19
CA VAL A 28 -7.28 -7.88 -10.38
C VAL A 28 -6.55 -7.36 -9.14
N ALA A 29 -6.82 -6.12 -8.76
CA ALA A 29 -6.29 -5.45 -7.59
C ALA A 29 -6.94 -5.99 -6.30
N PRO A 30 -6.37 -5.72 -5.10
CA PRO A 30 -6.93 -6.17 -3.83
C PRO A 30 -8.32 -5.59 -3.50
N ASP A 31 -8.73 -4.51 -4.19
CA ASP A 31 -10.10 -3.99 -4.11
C ASP A 31 -11.13 -4.85 -4.87
N GLY A 32 -10.68 -5.91 -5.57
CA GLY A 32 -11.52 -6.82 -6.33
C GLY A 32 -12.08 -6.24 -7.62
N CYS A 33 -11.64 -5.05 -8.04
CA CYS A 33 -12.25 -4.29 -9.13
C CYS A 33 -11.24 -3.81 -10.17
N ASN A 34 -10.20 -3.07 -9.75
CA ASN A 34 -9.26 -2.47 -10.69
C ASN A 34 -8.34 -3.54 -11.31
N MET A 35 -7.91 -3.34 -12.55
CA MET A 35 -6.93 -4.23 -13.21
C MET A 35 -5.54 -3.61 -13.16
N CYS A 36 -4.56 -4.38 -12.70
CA CYS A 36 -3.17 -3.98 -12.54
C CYS A 36 -2.24 -4.78 -13.44
N THR A 37 -1.19 -4.12 -13.92
CA THR A 37 -0.01 -4.79 -14.49
C THR A 37 0.86 -5.33 -13.37
N CYS A 38 1.39 -6.54 -13.51
CA CYS A 38 2.36 -7.09 -12.57
C CYS A 38 3.79 -6.76 -12.99
N LEU A 39 4.58 -6.19 -12.06
CA LEU A 39 5.97 -5.83 -12.29
C LEU A 39 6.89 -7.04 -12.19
N SER A 40 8.14 -6.88 -12.64
CA SER A 40 9.17 -7.94 -12.60
C SER A 40 9.52 -8.43 -11.20
N ASN A 41 9.24 -7.64 -10.16
CA ASN A 41 9.46 -8.00 -8.76
C ASN A 41 8.23 -8.67 -8.09
N GLY A 42 7.22 -9.05 -8.87
CA GLY A 42 6.00 -9.70 -8.36
C GLY A 42 5.02 -8.76 -7.65
N LYS A 43 5.26 -7.44 -7.65
CA LYS A 43 4.35 -6.44 -7.10
C LYS A 43 3.41 -5.88 -8.17
N LEU A 44 2.25 -5.41 -7.71
CA LEU A 44 1.31 -4.67 -8.56
C LEU A 44 1.94 -3.33 -8.99
N GLY A 45 1.83 -3.04 -10.28
CA GLY A 45 2.30 -1.82 -10.92
C GLY A 45 1.15 -0.85 -11.21
N ARG A 46 1.06 -0.39 -12.46
CA ARG A 46 -0.01 0.53 -12.87
C ARG A 46 -1.34 -0.21 -12.90
N CYS A 47 -2.36 0.39 -12.28
CA CYS A 47 -3.73 -0.11 -12.28
C CYS A 47 -4.69 0.85 -12.99
N THR A 48 -5.77 0.31 -13.54
CA THR A 48 -6.96 1.08 -13.95
C THR A 48 -7.57 1.81 -12.75
N HIS A 49 -8.47 2.75 -13.03
CA HIS A 49 -9.14 3.53 -12.00
C HIS A 49 -10.55 3.86 -12.47
N ASP A 50 -11.45 2.90 -12.32
CA ASP A 50 -12.84 3.06 -12.74
C ASP A 50 -13.68 3.71 -11.63
N LEU A 51 -14.60 4.60 -12.01
CA LEU A 51 -15.44 5.34 -11.06
C LEU A 51 -16.43 4.45 -10.29
N ILE A 52 -16.69 3.24 -10.80
CA ILE A 52 -17.53 2.23 -10.13
C ILE A 52 -16.75 1.45 -9.06
N CYS A 53 -15.42 1.51 -9.07
CA CYS A 53 -14.59 0.81 -8.10
C CYS A 53 -14.57 1.55 -6.75
N PRO A 54 -14.32 0.84 -5.64
CA PRO A 54 -14.04 1.48 -4.36
C PRO A 54 -12.91 2.50 -4.48
N PRO A 55 -12.95 3.63 -3.75
CA PRO A 55 -11.82 4.55 -3.71
C PRO A 55 -10.59 3.80 -3.19
N ARG A 56 -9.43 4.01 -3.82
CA ARG A 56 -8.17 3.43 -3.31
C ARG A 56 -7.97 3.91 -1.88
N MET A 57 -7.99 2.99 -0.91
CA MET A 57 -7.42 3.27 0.40
C MET A 57 -5.91 3.35 0.21
N PHE A 58 -5.41 4.54 -0.12
CA PHE A 58 -3.99 4.81 0.10
C PHE A 58 -3.80 4.70 1.61
N LYS A 59 -3.22 3.57 2.06
CA LYS A 59 -2.82 3.41 3.44
C LYS A 59 -1.76 4.47 3.70
N LEU A 60 -2.18 5.57 4.32
CA LEU A 60 -1.24 6.54 4.82
C LEU A 60 -0.51 5.85 5.97
N GLU A 61 0.80 5.80 5.88
CA GLU A 61 1.65 5.50 7.03
C GLU A 61 2.46 6.77 7.28
N CYS A 62 2.16 7.41 8.41
CA CYS A 62 2.87 8.59 8.88
C CYS A 62 3.27 8.42 10.34
N GLU A 63 4.26 9.17 10.79
CA GLU A 63 4.67 9.13 12.19
C GLU A 63 3.59 9.80 13.07
N PRO A 64 3.02 9.09 14.06
CA PRO A 64 1.96 9.62 14.93
C PRO A 64 2.27 11.01 15.51
N GLY A 65 1.29 11.91 15.44
CA GLY A 65 1.39 13.27 15.94
C GLY A 65 2.36 14.19 15.18
N LYS A 66 3.08 13.68 14.17
CA LYS A 66 4.05 14.49 13.41
C LYS A 66 3.40 15.24 12.26
N PRO A 67 3.87 16.48 11.99
CA PRO A 67 3.53 17.18 10.78
C PRO A 67 4.30 16.61 9.58
N PHE A 68 3.66 16.60 8.41
CA PHE A 68 4.29 16.24 7.15
C PHE A 68 3.65 16.99 5.98
N LYS A 69 4.29 16.92 4.80
CA LYS A 69 3.76 17.46 3.55
C LYS A 69 3.13 16.35 2.73
N ASN A 70 1.87 16.52 2.35
CA ASN A 70 1.30 15.80 1.22
C ASN A 70 1.20 16.78 0.05
N ASP A 71 2.15 16.68 -0.88
CA ASP A 71 2.31 17.65 -1.95
C ASP A 71 2.47 19.08 -1.38
N CYS A 72 1.61 20.04 -1.75
CA CYS A 72 1.66 21.39 -1.20
C CYS A 72 0.93 21.55 0.16
N ASN A 73 0.17 20.54 0.58
CA ASN A 73 -0.65 20.60 1.78
C ASN A 73 0.13 20.29 3.05
N ASP A 74 -0.19 21.04 4.11
CA ASP A 74 0.30 20.81 5.47
C ASP A 74 -0.62 19.80 6.15
N CYS A 75 -0.05 18.72 6.66
CA CYS A 75 -0.78 17.63 7.31
C CYS A 75 -0.25 17.37 8.72
N ILE A 76 -1.13 16.93 9.62
CA ILE A 76 -0.75 16.38 10.93
C ILE A 76 -1.26 14.94 10.99
N CYS A 77 -0.35 14.00 11.25
CA CYS A 77 -0.67 12.58 11.41
C CYS A 77 -1.49 12.32 12.67
N SER A 78 -2.51 11.46 12.59
CA SER A 78 -3.25 10.99 13.77
C SER A 78 -2.42 10.03 14.61
N GLU A 79 -2.86 9.81 15.85
CA GLU A 79 -2.18 8.92 16.82
C GLU A 79 -2.11 7.46 16.37
N ASP A 80 -3.04 7.01 15.51
CA ASP A 80 -3.02 5.65 14.95
C ASP A 80 -2.00 5.47 13.81
N GLY A 81 -1.41 6.57 13.30
CA GLY A 81 -0.48 6.55 12.17
C GLY A 81 -1.12 6.28 10.80
N LEU A 82 -2.45 6.15 10.73
CA LEU A 82 -3.20 5.70 9.54
C LEU A 82 -3.99 6.81 8.85
N THR A 83 -4.23 7.92 9.55
CA THR A 83 -4.95 9.07 8.99
C THR A 83 -4.20 10.38 9.24
N ALA A 84 -4.63 11.45 8.59
CA ALA A 84 -4.09 12.77 8.83
C ALA A 84 -5.13 13.85 8.55
N LYS A 85 -5.01 14.95 9.29
CA LYS A 85 -5.75 16.18 8.99
C LYS A 85 -4.87 17.09 8.14
N CYS A 86 -5.28 17.36 6.92
CA CYS A 86 -4.53 18.19 5.97
C CYS A 86 -5.28 19.49 5.64
N THR A 87 -4.52 20.53 5.25
CA THR A 87 -5.08 21.66 4.49
C THR A 87 -5.64 21.19 3.15
N ARG A 88 -6.49 22.00 2.49
CA ARG A 88 -7.10 21.69 1.18
C ARG A 88 -6.71 22.73 0.11
N LYS A 89 -5.41 23.00 -0.02
CA LYS A 89 -4.82 23.85 -1.06
C LYS A 89 -4.87 23.12 -2.40
N LEU A 90 -5.21 23.85 -3.48
CA LEU A 90 -5.04 23.37 -4.85
C LEU A 90 -3.55 23.37 -5.18
N CYS A 91 -2.96 22.19 -5.37
CA CYS A 91 -1.55 22.07 -5.68
C CYS A 91 -1.34 22.12 -7.20
N ILE A 92 -0.40 22.96 -7.63
CA ILE A 92 -0.07 23.14 -9.05
C ILE A 92 1.16 22.28 -9.35
N HIS A 93 0.94 21.19 -10.08
CA HIS A 93 2.05 20.43 -10.65
C HIS A 93 2.42 21.02 -12.01
N LYS A 94 3.70 21.37 -12.20
CA LYS A 94 4.22 21.55 -13.55
C LYS A 94 4.26 20.16 -14.19
N LYS A 95 3.72 20.03 -15.41
CA LYS A 95 3.87 18.80 -16.19
C LYS A 95 5.39 18.52 -16.30
N PRO A 96 5.86 17.30 -15.97
CA PRO A 96 7.27 16.96 -16.11
C PRO A 96 7.74 17.11 -17.55
#